data_AF-A0A8H4Q6Y7-F1
#
_entry.id   AF-A0A8H4Q6Y7-F1
#
_cell.length_a   1.000
_cell.length_b   1.000
_cell.length_c   1.000
_cell.angle_alpha   90.00
_cell.angle_beta   90.00
_cell.angle_gamma   90.00
#
_symmetry.space_group_name_H-M   'P 1'
#
loop_
_entity.id
_entity.type
_entity.pdbx_description
1 polymer ?
#
loop_
_entity_poly.entity_id
_entity_poly.type
_entity_poly.pdbx_seq_one_letter_code
_entity_poly.pdbx_strand_id
1 'polypeptide(L)'
;MSSTPLLAASGSLPGLNVLQDHPAFLRVSHSPWGCIPQNALVLLRGAMLTYLAATAAMIGHYKLTEESEDSQWRHFFDFPLISYGLVTLYHVMTFSWTYTHLYYPDADGVEGGIESWVVGAMSLPRNMGSLRKQFYFTLFSATTAVFSFMNTAIYWFVTRQHEEGGGEFVALPVDSSNELSTLARVASQHAPVRVMDGPFSDIFGEGWYAAYCLVSLYGVTSGLMILETLFLNSTKRPIALGSHFLGVMFLSGLYLAWAAVGQSLTEVYPFFWMDEEEVGSKEAVTAYCIAFVFLSPIMYTLLLGFVGIREGLTRTLSDRGGGVREEL
;
A
#
# COMPACT_ATOMS: atom_id res chain seq x y z
N MET A 1 42.34 -20.79 36.87
CA MET A 1 41.88 -20.15 38.13
C MET A 1 41.91 -18.65 37.87
N SER A 2 40.89 -18.07 37.22
CA SER A 2 39.65 -17.51 37.80
C SER A 2 39.89 -16.58 38.99
N SER A 3 39.90 -15.27 38.72
CA SER A 3 39.38 -14.23 39.63
C SER A 3 39.44 -12.86 38.94
N THR A 4 38.35 -12.45 38.29
CA THR A 4 38.01 -11.02 38.15
C THR A 4 36.55 -10.85 38.54
N PRO A 5 36.27 -10.09 39.62
CA PRO A 5 34.93 -9.82 40.12
C PRO A 5 34.34 -8.59 39.42
N LEU A 6 33.00 -8.49 39.37
CA LEU A 6 32.20 -7.34 39.82
C LEU A 6 30.73 -7.49 39.39
N LEU A 7 29.99 -8.27 40.19
CA LEU A 7 28.59 -7.98 40.51
C LEU A 7 28.60 -6.85 41.55
N ALA A 8 28.35 -5.61 41.11
CA ALA A 8 27.87 -4.52 41.96
C ALA A 8 27.46 -3.31 41.09
N ALA A 9 26.30 -3.40 40.46
CA ALA A 9 25.48 -2.25 40.13
C ALA A 9 24.02 -2.63 40.37
N SER A 10 23.70 -2.83 41.65
CA SER A 10 22.35 -2.75 42.17
C SER A 10 21.83 -1.32 42.00
N GLY A 11 20.69 -1.13 41.35
CA GLY A 11 19.83 0.02 41.65
C GLY A 11 19.23 0.83 40.50
N SER A 12 19.46 0.51 39.24
CA SER A 12 18.59 1.01 38.17
C SER A 12 18.26 -0.11 37.21
N LEU A 13 17.02 -0.60 37.29
CA LEU A 13 16.40 -1.24 36.14
C LEU A 13 16.49 -0.22 35.01
N PRO A 14 17.11 -0.54 33.85
CA PRO A 14 16.82 0.20 32.64
C PRO A 14 15.30 0.08 32.49
N GLY A 15 14.60 1.22 32.40
CA GLY A 15 13.14 1.24 32.37
C GLY A 15 12.59 0.20 31.38
N LEU A 16 11.45 -0.41 31.73
CA LEU A 16 10.77 -1.52 31.05
C LEU A 16 10.46 -1.30 29.55
N ASN A 17 10.91 -0.19 28.95
CA ASN A 17 10.68 0.24 27.58
C ASN A 17 11.94 0.23 26.69
N VAL A 18 13.10 -0.27 27.16
CA VAL A 18 14.38 -0.13 26.41
C VAL A 18 15.08 -1.46 26.03
N LEU A 19 14.58 -2.62 26.46
CA LEU A 19 15.17 -3.92 26.08
C LEU A 19 14.31 -4.66 25.04
N GLN A 20 14.63 -4.39 23.77
CA GLN A 20 14.37 -5.18 22.56
C GLN A 20 12.89 -5.39 22.17
N ASP A 21 12.31 -4.34 21.60
CA ASP A 21 11.31 -4.54 20.57
C ASP A 21 11.90 -5.41 19.45
N HIS A 22 11.31 -6.58 19.17
CA HIS A 22 11.75 -7.46 18.08
C HIS A 22 11.93 -6.66 16.76
N PRO A 23 12.94 -6.97 15.94
CA PRO A 23 13.19 -6.28 14.68
C PRO A 23 11.96 -6.36 13.76
N ALA A 24 11.75 -5.35 12.91
CA ALA A 24 10.59 -5.26 12.02
C ALA A 24 10.36 -6.53 11.17
N PHE A 25 11.44 -7.20 10.75
CA PHE A 25 11.42 -8.45 10.01
C PHE A 25 10.71 -9.59 10.77
N LEU A 26 10.99 -9.73 12.07
CA LEU A 26 10.30 -10.73 12.89
C LEU A 26 8.87 -10.31 13.17
N ARG A 27 8.63 -9.03 13.43
CA ARG A 27 7.27 -8.52 13.71
C ARG A 27 6.31 -8.73 12.56
N VAL A 28 6.74 -8.55 11.32
CA VAL A 28 5.88 -8.79 10.17
C VAL A 28 5.55 -10.29 10.02
N SER A 29 6.44 -11.18 10.49
CA SER A 29 6.18 -12.62 10.49
C SER A 29 5.22 -13.09 11.57
N HIS A 30 4.78 -12.21 12.48
CA HIS A 30 3.89 -12.53 13.60
C HIS A 30 2.64 -11.65 13.60
N SER A 31 1.49 -12.28 13.88
CA SER A 31 0.25 -11.58 14.12
C SER A 31 0.28 -10.92 15.51
N PRO A 32 -0.29 -9.71 15.68
CA PRO A 32 -0.43 -9.10 17.00
C PRO A 32 -1.60 -9.68 17.81
N TRP A 33 -2.37 -10.62 17.24
CA TRP A 33 -3.54 -11.21 17.89
C TRP A 33 -3.23 -12.62 18.39
N GLY A 34 -3.45 -12.87 19.68
CA GLY A 34 -3.26 -14.20 20.27
C GLY A 34 -4.18 -15.29 19.69
N CYS A 35 -5.28 -14.91 19.02
CA CYS A 35 -6.20 -15.84 18.37
C CYS A 35 -5.74 -16.29 16.97
N ILE A 36 -4.70 -15.68 16.39
CA ILE A 36 -4.16 -16.06 15.08
C ILE A 36 -2.83 -16.78 15.32
N PRO A 37 -2.82 -18.13 15.42
CA PRO A 37 -1.60 -18.89 15.57
C PRO A 37 -0.75 -18.84 14.29
N GLN A 38 0.55 -19.14 14.41
CA GLN A 38 1.52 -19.01 13.32
C GLN A 38 1.16 -19.83 12.06
N ASN A 39 0.61 -21.03 12.23
CA ASN A 39 0.15 -21.87 11.11
C ASN A 39 -1.04 -21.24 10.36
N ALA A 40 -1.99 -20.64 11.08
CA ALA A 40 -3.11 -19.91 10.47
C ALA A 40 -2.61 -18.66 9.74
N LEU A 41 -1.61 -17.96 10.30
CA LEU A 41 -0.99 -16.80 9.64
C LEU A 41 -0.33 -17.18 8.31
N VAL A 42 0.41 -18.29 8.26
CA VAL A 42 0.99 -18.80 7.00
C VAL A 42 -0.11 -19.09 5.97
N LEU A 43 -1.20 -19.76 6.39
CA LEU A 43 -2.32 -20.07 5.50
C LEU A 43 -2.98 -18.81 4.95
N LEU A 44 -3.26 -17.82 5.80
CA LEU A 44 -3.85 -16.54 5.39
C LEU A 44 -2.97 -15.79 4.40
N ARG A 45 -1.65 -15.69 4.67
CA ARG A 45 -0.69 -15.07 3.75
C ARG A 45 -0.60 -15.83 2.42
N GLY A 46 -0.64 -17.16 2.46
CA GLY A 46 -0.66 -18.00 1.26
C GLY A 46 -1.93 -17.81 0.43
N ALA A 47 -3.09 -17.69 1.08
CA ALA A 47 -4.36 -17.42 0.41
C ALA A 47 -4.37 -16.03 -0.27
N MET A 48 -3.85 -15.00 0.42
CA MET A 48 -3.70 -13.66 -0.17
C MET A 48 -2.76 -13.66 -1.36
N LEU A 49 -1.62 -14.34 -1.26
CA LEU A 49 -0.66 -14.43 -2.35
C LEU A 49 -1.24 -15.20 -3.55
N THR A 50 -1.99 -16.27 -3.30
CA THR A 50 -2.67 -17.04 -4.36
C THR A 50 -3.73 -16.19 -5.05
N TYR A 51 -4.51 -15.43 -4.28
CA TYR A 51 -5.47 -14.47 -4.82
C TYR A 51 -4.76 -13.44 -5.71
N LEU A 52 -3.70 -12.79 -5.22
CA LEU A 52 -2.94 -11.81 -5.99
C LEU A 52 -2.34 -12.42 -7.27
N ALA A 53 -1.80 -13.64 -7.22
CA ALA A 53 -1.27 -14.30 -8.41
C ALA A 53 -2.36 -14.59 -9.46
N ALA A 54 -3.52 -15.10 -9.04
CA ALA A 54 -4.64 -15.38 -9.94
C ALA A 54 -5.20 -14.09 -10.55
N THR A 55 -5.40 -13.07 -9.72
CA THR A 55 -5.89 -11.76 -10.16
C THR A 55 -4.88 -11.05 -11.06
N ALA A 56 -3.57 -11.18 -10.84
CA ALA A 56 -2.55 -10.64 -11.74
C ALA A 56 -2.66 -11.22 -13.15
N ALA A 57 -2.91 -12.53 -13.27
CA ALA A 57 -3.11 -13.19 -14.56
C ALA A 57 -4.37 -12.66 -15.27
N MET A 58 -5.46 -12.45 -14.53
CA MET A 58 -6.70 -11.87 -15.06
C MET A 58 -6.52 -10.42 -15.50
N ILE A 59 -5.91 -9.57 -14.66
CA ILE A 59 -5.61 -8.17 -15.00
C ILE A 59 -4.69 -8.10 -16.22
N GLY A 60 -3.67 -8.97 -16.29
CA GLY A 60 -2.77 -9.06 -17.43
C GLY A 60 -3.51 -9.42 -18.72
N HIS A 61 -4.41 -10.42 -18.66
CA HIS A 61 -5.27 -10.75 -19.79
C HIS A 61 -6.15 -9.56 -20.19
N TYR A 62 -6.87 -8.96 -19.24
CA TYR A 62 -7.73 -7.80 -19.45
C TYR A 62 -6.99 -6.64 -20.15
N LYS A 63 -5.82 -6.25 -19.62
CA LYS A 63 -5.00 -5.17 -20.18
C LYS A 63 -4.50 -5.47 -21.60
N LEU A 64 -4.11 -6.71 -21.88
CA LEU A 64 -3.54 -7.11 -23.17
C LEU A 64 -4.58 -7.42 -24.25
N THR A 65 -5.83 -7.73 -23.90
CA THR A 65 -6.85 -8.17 -24.87
C THR A 65 -8.05 -7.24 -25.00
N GLU A 66 -8.44 -6.57 -23.91
CA GLU A 66 -9.66 -5.75 -23.89
C GLU A 66 -9.35 -4.25 -23.88
N GLU A 67 -8.20 -3.83 -23.33
CA GLU A 67 -7.86 -2.40 -23.18
C GLU A 67 -6.88 -1.87 -24.24
N SER A 68 -5.96 -2.68 -24.78
CA SER A 68 -4.88 -2.16 -25.62
C SER A 68 -5.18 -2.14 -27.13
N GLU A 69 -5.51 -0.98 -27.68
CA GLU A 69 -5.23 -0.65 -29.10
C GLU A 69 -3.80 -0.10 -29.28
N ASP A 70 -3.18 0.38 -28.19
CA ASP A 70 -1.85 1.02 -28.17
C ASP A 70 -0.69 0.09 -27.73
N SER A 71 0.54 0.64 -27.71
CA SER A 71 1.78 -0.08 -27.35
C SER A 71 1.72 -0.74 -25.96
N GLN A 72 1.87 -2.07 -25.93
CA GLN A 72 1.87 -2.91 -24.72
C GLN A 72 2.92 -2.50 -23.67
N TRP A 73 3.96 -1.76 -24.06
CA TRP A 73 5.02 -1.29 -23.16
C TRP A 73 4.54 -0.21 -22.17
N ARG A 74 3.43 0.48 -22.45
CA ARG A 74 2.82 1.49 -21.57
C ARG A 74 2.52 0.94 -20.17
N HIS A 75 2.09 -0.32 -20.10
CA HIS A 75 1.72 -0.96 -18.84
C HIS A 75 2.84 -1.04 -17.79
N PHE A 76 4.11 -0.91 -18.20
CA PHE A 76 5.24 -0.84 -17.26
C PHE A 76 5.37 0.53 -16.55
N PHE A 77 4.69 1.55 -17.05
CA PHE A 77 4.70 2.90 -16.50
C PHE A 77 3.41 3.25 -15.76
N ASP A 78 2.39 2.38 -15.83
CA ASP A 78 1.10 2.55 -15.18
C ASP A 78 1.23 2.45 -13.64
N PHE A 79 0.91 3.53 -12.93
CA PHE A 79 0.88 3.55 -11.46
C PHE A 79 0.11 2.38 -10.84
N PRO A 80 -1.10 2.01 -11.32
CA PRO A 80 -1.89 0.95 -10.70
C PRO A 80 -1.19 -0.41 -10.77
N LEU A 81 -0.52 -0.71 -11.90
CA LEU A 81 0.22 -1.95 -12.09
C LEU A 81 1.50 -1.98 -11.24
N ILE A 82 2.21 -0.84 -11.13
CA ILE A 82 3.36 -0.71 -10.23
C ILE A 82 2.93 -0.91 -8.77
N SER A 83 1.86 -0.24 -8.34
CA SER A 83 1.29 -0.36 -7.00
C SER A 83 0.88 -1.80 -6.69
N TYR A 84 0.19 -2.46 -7.63
CA TYR A 84 -0.18 -3.87 -7.53
C TYR A 84 1.06 -4.78 -7.42
N GLY A 85 2.09 -4.51 -8.22
CA GLY A 85 3.37 -5.22 -8.17
C GLY A 85 4.08 -5.08 -6.82
N LEU A 86 4.08 -3.88 -6.23
CA LEU A 86 4.64 -3.64 -4.89
C LEU A 86 3.88 -4.39 -3.79
N VAL A 87 2.54 -4.43 -3.87
CA VAL A 87 1.69 -5.20 -2.94
C VAL A 87 1.97 -6.70 -3.08
N THR A 88 2.05 -7.20 -4.32
CA THR A 88 2.38 -8.59 -4.60
C THR A 88 3.76 -8.95 -4.05
N LEU A 89 4.78 -8.13 -4.31
CA LEU A 89 6.14 -8.34 -3.80
C LEU A 89 6.18 -8.34 -2.27
N TYR A 90 5.47 -7.42 -1.62
CA TYR A 90 5.35 -7.41 -0.16
C TYR A 90 4.73 -8.70 0.37
N HIS A 91 3.65 -9.20 -0.25
CA HIS A 91 3.02 -10.45 0.17
C HIS A 91 3.89 -11.69 -0.11
N VAL A 92 4.67 -11.71 -1.20
CA VAL A 92 5.69 -12.75 -1.46
C VAL A 92 6.74 -12.76 -0.35
N MET A 93 7.30 -11.60 -0.01
CA MET A 93 8.33 -11.48 1.02
C MET A 93 7.82 -11.93 2.39
N THR A 94 6.66 -11.41 2.80
CA THR A 94 6.10 -11.71 4.11
C THR A 94 5.59 -13.13 4.24
N PHE A 95 5.01 -13.71 3.19
CA PHE A 95 4.70 -15.14 3.15
C PHE A 95 5.96 -15.98 3.30
N SER A 96 7.01 -15.67 2.52
CA SER A 96 8.29 -16.38 2.56
C SER A 96 8.90 -16.37 3.95
N TRP A 97 8.91 -15.20 4.61
CA TRP A 97 9.44 -15.06 5.97
C TRP A 97 8.57 -15.75 7.00
N THR A 98 7.24 -15.64 6.95
CA THR A 98 6.36 -16.34 7.90
C THR A 98 6.46 -17.86 7.74
N TYR A 99 6.52 -18.35 6.50
CA TYR A 99 6.66 -19.77 6.19
C TYR A 99 8.01 -20.33 6.67
N THR A 100 9.12 -19.69 6.30
CA THR A 100 10.45 -20.14 6.72
C THR A 100 10.63 -19.99 8.23
N HIS A 101 10.09 -18.95 8.85
CA HIS A 101 10.15 -18.80 10.31
C HIS A 101 9.40 -19.92 11.06
N LEU A 102 8.33 -20.49 10.49
CA LEU A 102 7.58 -21.59 11.10
C LEU A 102 8.23 -22.96 10.84
N TYR A 103 8.59 -23.25 9.59
CA TYR A 103 9.00 -24.59 9.17
C TYR A 103 10.53 -24.78 9.13
N TYR A 104 11.29 -23.70 8.99
CA TYR A 104 12.76 -23.70 8.90
C TYR A 104 13.38 -22.66 9.85
N PRO A 105 13.17 -22.80 11.18
CA PRO A 105 13.65 -21.81 12.15
C PRO A 105 15.16 -21.61 12.10
N ASP A 106 15.91 -22.68 11.82
CA ASP A 106 17.35 -22.67 11.58
C ASP A 106 17.64 -22.91 10.09
N ALA A 107 17.52 -21.87 9.27
CA ALA A 107 17.75 -21.95 7.82
C ALA A 107 19.19 -22.42 7.48
N ASP A 108 20.18 -22.10 8.32
CA ASP A 108 21.57 -22.54 8.15
C ASP A 108 21.78 -24.03 8.48
N GLY A 109 20.80 -24.69 9.09
CA GLY A 109 20.80 -26.13 9.36
C GLY A 109 20.34 -27.00 8.18
N VAL A 110 19.88 -26.38 7.08
CA VAL A 110 19.49 -27.10 5.85
C VAL A 110 20.74 -27.36 5.01
N GLU A 111 21.26 -28.58 5.08
CA GLU A 111 22.46 -29.00 4.36
C GLU A 111 22.16 -29.36 2.88
N GLY A 112 22.90 -28.73 1.95
CA GLY A 112 23.09 -29.19 0.57
C GLY A 112 22.05 -28.76 -0.49
N GLY A 113 22.53 -28.44 -1.69
CA GLY A 113 21.72 -28.39 -2.92
C GLY A 113 20.90 -27.12 -3.18
N ILE A 114 19.90 -27.26 -4.06
CA ILE A 114 18.96 -26.18 -4.46
C ILE A 114 18.04 -25.80 -3.30
N GLU A 115 17.68 -26.74 -2.43
CA GLU A 115 16.79 -26.51 -1.28
C GLU A 115 17.38 -25.50 -0.28
N SER A 116 18.65 -25.68 0.12
CA SER A 116 19.35 -24.73 0.99
C SER A 116 19.41 -23.31 0.38
N TRP A 117 19.58 -23.22 -0.95
CA TRP A 117 19.55 -21.94 -1.66
C TRP A 117 18.16 -21.29 -1.65
N VAL A 118 17.10 -22.06 -1.93
CA VAL A 118 15.71 -21.57 -1.91
C VAL A 118 15.31 -21.14 -0.50
N VAL A 119 15.55 -21.97 0.51
CA VAL A 119 15.26 -21.65 1.91
C VAL A 119 16.06 -20.44 2.35
N GLY A 120 17.35 -20.36 1.99
CA GLY A 120 18.19 -19.20 2.26
C GLY A 120 17.64 -17.90 1.67
N ALA A 121 17.19 -17.92 0.41
CA ALA A 121 16.59 -16.76 -0.26
C ALA A 121 15.24 -16.34 0.34
N MET A 122 14.43 -17.31 0.78
CA MET A 122 13.11 -17.09 1.38
C MET A 122 13.18 -16.75 2.88
N SER A 123 14.35 -16.91 3.52
CA SER A 123 14.53 -16.72 4.95
C SER A 123 14.63 -15.25 5.36
N LEU A 124 14.50 -15.02 6.68
CA LEU A 124 14.71 -13.71 7.29
C LEU A 124 16.15 -13.20 7.05
N PRO A 125 16.36 -11.87 6.96
CA PRO A 125 17.69 -11.33 6.75
C PRO A 125 18.68 -11.72 7.87
N ARG A 126 19.85 -12.29 7.52
CA ARG A 126 20.90 -12.73 8.48
C ARG A 126 21.28 -11.71 9.56
N ASN A 127 21.22 -10.41 9.26
CA ASN A 127 21.47 -9.34 10.24
C ASN A 127 20.18 -8.54 10.48
N MET A 128 19.28 -9.11 11.28
CA MET A 128 18.01 -8.49 11.63
C MET A 128 18.17 -7.23 12.51
N GLY A 129 19.28 -7.10 13.23
CA GLY A 129 19.60 -5.95 14.10
C GLY A 129 20.05 -4.69 13.35
N SER A 130 20.30 -4.77 12.04
CA SER A 130 20.75 -3.63 11.25
C SER A 130 19.63 -2.58 11.09
N LEU A 131 19.82 -1.40 11.71
CA LEU A 131 18.89 -0.28 11.62
C LEU A 131 18.64 0.16 10.17
N ARG A 132 19.67 0.14 9.31
CA ARG A 132 19.55 0.50 7.89
C ARG A 132 18.65 -0.47 7.14
N LYS A 133 18.80 -1.78 7.35
CA LYS A 133 17.95 -2.80 6.72
C LYS A 133 16.51 -2.67 7.21
N GLN A 134 16.32 -2.49 8.52
CA GLN A 134 15.00 -2.27 9.10
C GLN A 134 14.34 -1.02 8.51
N PHE A 135 15.07 0.09 8.41
CA PHE A 135 14.58 1.33 7.81
C PHE A 135 14.10 1.14 6.36
N TYR A 136 14.91 0.51 5.50
CA TYR A 136 14.48 0.31 4.11
C TYR A 136 13.28 -0.63 4.00
N PHE A 137 13.21 -1.66 4.84
CA PHE A 137 12.05 -2.55 4.84
C PHE A 137 10.79 -1.85 5.32
N THR A 138 10.85 -1.08 6.40
CA THR A 138 9.69 -0.32 6.89
C THR A 138 9.29 0.78 5.94
N LEU A 139 10.24 1.42 5.25
CA LEU A 139 9.96 2.38 4.19
C LEU A 139 9.30 1.70 2.99
N PHE A 140 9.81 0.55 2.55
CA PHE A 140 9.20 -0.25 1.48
C PHE A 140 7.76 -0.63 1.83
N SER A 141 7.53 -1.21 3.02
CA SER A 141 6.20 -1.57 3.50
C SER A 141 5.26 -0.37 3.57
N ALA A 142 5.76 0.78 4.05
CA ALA A 142 5.00 2.03 4.08
C ALA A 142 4.63 2.50 2.66
N THR A 143 5.59 2.53 1.74
CA THR A 143 5.36 2.91 0.35
C THR A 143 4.35 2.00 -0.32
N THR A 144 4.44 0.68 -0.14
CA THR A 144 3.48 -0.28 -0.69
C THR A 144 2.06 0.02 -0.22
N ALA A 145 1.85 0.22 1.08
CA ALA A 145 0.53 0.57 1.61
C ALA A 145 0.06 1.94 1.09
N VAL A 146 0.93 2.95 1.15
CA VAL A 146 0.61 4.33 0.70
C VAL A 146 0.25 4.35 -0.78
N PHE A 147 1.01 3.68 -1.64
CA PHE A 147 0.72 3.61 -3.07
C PHE A 147 -0.57 2.85 -3.35
N SER A 148 -0.90 1.82 -2.58
CA SER A 148 -2.20 1.13 -2.70
C SER A 148 -3.36 2.07 -2.34
N PHE A 149 -3.21 2.86 -1.26
CA PHE A 149 -4.23 3.82 -0.83
C PHE A 149 -4.37 4.98 -1.81
N MET A 150 -3.25 5.51 -2.32
CA MET A 150 -3.24 6.51 -3.37
C MET A 150 -3.92 5.97 -4.63
N ASN A 151 -3.63 4.73 -5.05
CA ASN A 151 -4.23 4.13 -6.24
C ASN A 151 -5.75 4.05 -6.11
N THR A 152 -6.24 3.59 -4.95
CA THR A 152 -7.68 3.60 -4.64
C THR A 152 -8.25 5.01 -4.65
N ALA A 153 -7.63 5.96 -3.95
CA ALA A 153 -8.15 7.31 -3.85
C ALA A 153 -8.20 8.01 -5.23
N ILE A 154 -7.13 7.90 -6.01
CA ILE A 154 -7.05 8.52 -7.34
C ILE A 154 -8.10 7.92 -8.26
N TYR A 155 -8.22 6.59 -8.34
CA TYR A 155 -9.18 5.99 -9.25
C TYR A 155 -10.63 6.35 -8.89
N TRP A 156 -11.03 6.12 -7.64
CA TRP A 156 -12.44 6.28 -7.24
C TRP A 156 -12.90 7.72 -7.12
N PHE A 157 -12.01 8.67 -6.80
CA PHE A 157 -12.37 10.08 -6.61
C PHE A 157 -11.94 11.02 -7.73
N VAL A 158 -10.98 10.62 -8.58
CA VAL A 158 -10.44 11.48 -9.64
C VAL A 158 -10.68 10.86 -11.02
N THR A 159 -10.07 9.70 -11.31
CA THR A 159 -10.12 9.10 -12.65
C THR A 159 -11.54 8.72 -13.07
N ARG A 160 -12.27 8.00 -12.21
CA ARG A 160 -13.63 7.57 -12.52
C ARG A 160 -14.59 8.75 -12.71
N GLN A 161 -14.44 9.80 -11.90
CA GLN A 161 -15.28 10.99 -12.01
C GLN A 161 -14.99 11.77 -13.31
N HIS A 162 -13.74 11.73 -13.79
CA HIS A 162 -13.37 12.28 -15.10
C HIS A 162 -13.97 11.48 -16.25
N GLU A 163 -13.91 10.14 -16.20
CA GLU A 163 -14.46 9.25 -17.22
C GLU A 163 -16.00 9.32 -17.31
N GLU A 164 -16.69 9.40 -16.17
CA GLU A 164 -18.14 9.59 -16.11
C GLU A 164 -18.56 11.02 -16.49
N GLY A 165 -17.67 11.99 -16.27
CA GLY A 165 -17.96 13.42 -16.25
C GLY A 165 -17.14 14.23 -17.25
N GLY A 166 -17.28 13.98 -18.55
CA GLY A 166 -16.88 14.91 -19.63
C GLY A 166 -17.56 16.30 -19.57
N GLY A 167 -18.02 16.73 -18.40
CA GLY A 167 -18.39 18.10 -18.04
C GLY A 167 -17.51 18.56 -16.87
N GLU A 168 -16.40 19.21 -17.22
CA GLU A 168 -15.80 20.34 -16.51
C GLU A 168 -15.95 20.35 -14.97
N PHE A 169 -14.99 19.74 -14.25
CA PHE A 169 -14.77 20.12 -12.85
C PHE A 169 -14.03 21.47 -12.84
N VAL A 170 -14.74 22.56 -13.15
CA VAL A 170 -14.22 23.91 -12.94
C VAL A 170 -14.15 24.13 -11.43
N ALA A 171 -12.94 24.05 -10.87
CA ALA A 171 -12.65 24.61 -9.57
C ALA A 171 -12.82 26.13 -9.66
N LEU A 172 -14.02 26.62 -9.38
CA LEU A 172 -14.28 28.05 -9.33
C LEU A 172 -13.46 28.68 -8.20
N PRO A 173 -12.69 29.75 -8.45
CA PRO A 173 -12.15 30.55 -7.38
C PRO A 173 -13.32 31.18 -6.63
N VAL A 174 -13.27 31.10 -5.31
CA VAL A 174 -14.20 31.77 -4.42
C VAL A 174 -13.99 33.28 -4.58
N ASP A 175 -14.72 33.93 -5.48
CA ASP A 175 -15.13 35.31 -5.22
C ASP A 175 -16.34 35.80 -6.02
N SER A 176 -17.18 36.56 -5.32
CA SER A 176 -18.26 37.44 -5.77
C SER A 176 -19.54 36.82 -6.37
N SER A 177 -20.59 36.89 -5.53
CA SER A 177 -22.00 36.63 -5.78
C SER A 177 -22.61 37.56 -6.85
N ASN A 178 -23.04 37.01 -7.99
CA ASN A 178 -24.38 37.22 -8.60
C ASN A 178 -24.51 36.82 -10.08
N GLU A 179 -23.43 36.47 -10.78
CA GLU A 179 -23.53 36.12 -12.23
C GLU A 179 -23.66 34.61 -12.51
N LEU A 180 -23.34 33.76 -11.52
CA LEU A 180 -23.32 32.30 -11.64
C LEU A 180 -24.69 31.66 -11.91
N SER A 181 -25.77 32.30 -11.44
CA SER A 181 -27.14 31.77 -11.58
C SER A 181 -27.67 31.85 -13.02
N THR A 182 -27.11 32.73 -13.84
CA THR A 182 -27.54 32.94 -15.23
C THR A 182 -26.77 32.02 -16.18
N LEU A 183 -25.46 31.83 -15.96
CA LEU A 183 -24.63 30.88 -16.74
C LEU A 183 -24.96 29.42 -16.42
N ALA A 184 -25.24 29.08 -15.15
CA ALA A 184 -25.69 27.74 -14.75
C ALA A 184 -27.04 27.33 -15.40
N ARG A 185 -27.87 28.33 -15.79
CA ARG A 185 -29.15 28.09 -16.46
C ARG A 185 -29.01 27.89 -17.96
N VAL A 186 -27.96 28.45 -18.58
CA VAL A 186 -27.66 28.27 -20.01
C VAL A 186 -26.88 26.97 -20.23
N ALA A 187 -25.95 26.62 -19.34
CA ALA A 187 -25.20 25.36 -19.42
C ALA A 187 -26.10 24.11 -19.23
N SER A 188 -27.15 24.22 -18.42
CA SER A 188 -28.10 23.10 -18.20
C SER A 188 -29.07 22.84 -19.36
N GLN A 189 -29.09 23.69 -20.39
CA GLN A 189 -29.96 23.51 -21.56
C GLN A 189 -29.30 22.70 -22.71
N HIS A 190 -28.00 22.41 -22.65
CA HIS A 190 -27.28 21.72 -23.75
C HIS A 190 -26.53 20.45 -23.32
N ALA A 191 -26.62 20.03 -22.05
CA ALA A 191 -26.14 18.72 -21.65
C ALA A 191 -27.14 17.65 -22.13
N PRO A 192 -26.73 16.64 -22.93
CA PRO A 192 -27.58 15.48 -23.16
C PRO A 192 -27.87 14.85 -21.81
N VAL A 193 -29.15 14.82 -21.42
CA VAL A 193 -29.61 14.13 -20.21
C VAL A 193 -29.35 12.64 -20.42
N ARG A 194 -28.17 12.15 -20.04
CA ARG A 194 -27.98 10.74 -19.74
C ARG A 194 -28.76 10.47 -18.47
N VAL A 195 -29.83 9.68 -18.62
CA VAL A 195 -30.54 9.08 -17.50
C VAL A 195 -29.49 8.36 -16.66
N MET A 196 -29.38 8.70 -15.37
CA MET A 196 -28.52 7.95 -14.45
C MET A 196 -29.05 6.51 -14.36
N ASP A 197 -28.48 5.60 -15.15
CA ASP A 197 -28.41 4.21 -14.72
C ASP A 197 -27.59 4.21 -13.43
N GLY A 198 -28.12 3.59 -12.35
CA GLY A 198 -27.74 3.84 -10.96
C GLY A 198 -26.24 3.84 -10.61
N PRO A 199 -25.86 4.17 -9.36
CA PRO A 199 -24.45 4.23 -8.98
C PRO A 199 -23.76 2.90 -9.35
N PHE A 200 -22.62 2.97 -10.05
CA PHE A 200 -21.83 1.82 -10.54
C PHE A 200 -22.32 1.13 -11.81
N SER A 201 -23.27 1.70 -12.55
CA SER A 201 -23.69 1.20 -13.86
C SER A 201 -22.57 1.19 -14.90
N ASP A 202 -21.61 2.12 -14.79
CA ASP A 202 -20.36 2.19 -15.56
C ASP A 202 -19.46 0.97 -15.31
N ILE A 203 -19.32 0.54 -14.05
CA ILE A 203 -18.43 -0.58 -13.67
C ILE A 203 -19.09 -1.93 -13.96
N PHE A 204 -20.37 -2.08 -13.61
CA PHE A 204 -21.07 -3.37 -13.71
C PHE A 204 -21.82 -3.55 -15.04
N GLY A 205 -21.91 -2.50 -15.87
CA GLY A 205 -22.59 -2.54 -17.17
C GLY A 205 -21.79 -3.21 -18.27
N GLU A 206 -20.45 -3.17 -18.21
CA GLU A 206 -19.55 -3.74 -19.22
C GLU A 206 -19.26 -5.24 -19.02
N GLY A 207 -19.76 -5.83 -17.94
CA GLY A 207 -19.64 -7.26 -17.62
C GLY A 207 -18.83 -7.54 -16.36
N TRP A 208 -19.00 -8.74 -15.80
CA TRP A 208 -18.40 -9.10 -14.51
C TRP A 208 -16.87 -9.15 -14.52
N TYR A 209 -16.25 -9.40 -15.67
CA TYR A 209 -14.81 -9.58 -15.81
C TYR A 209 -14.04 -8.26 -15.72
N ALA A 210 -14.46 -7.23 -16.47
CA ALA A 210 -13.92 -5.87 -16.40
C ALA A 210 -14.14 -5.28 -15.01
N ALA A 211 -15.36 -5.39 -14.48
CA ALA A 211 -15.71 -4.98 -13.12
C ALA A 211 -14.78 -5.61 -12.07
N TYR A 212 -14.56 -6.92 -12.17
CA TYR A 212 -13.65 -7.65 -11.28
C TYR A 212 -12.22 -7.11 -11.39
N CYS A 213 -11.69 -6.96 -12.59
CA CYS A 213 -10.31 -6.49 -12.80
C CYS A 213 -10.11 -5.06 -12.26
N LEU A 214 -11.07 -4.15 -12.52
CA LEU A 214 -11.03 -2.77 -12.02
C LEU A 214 -11.11 -2.72 -10.49
N VAL A 215 -12.09 -3.40 -9.89
CA VAL A 215 -12.25 -3.43 -8.42
C VAL A 215 -11.03 -4.07 -7.76
N SER A 216 -10.47 -5.12 -8.35
CA SER A 216 -9.27 -5.76 -7.84
C SER A 216 -8.03 -4.88 -7.93
N LEU A 217 -7.82 -4.20 -9.07
CA LEU A 217 -6.67 -3.33 -9.30
C LEU A 217 -6.72 -2.08 -8.41
N TYR A 218 -7.89 -1.45 -8.29
CA TYR A 218 -8.07 -0.16 -7.65
C TYR A 218 -8.66 -0.21 -6.24
N GLY A 219 -9.27 -1.31 -5.80
CA GLY A 219 -9.91 -1.40 -4.47
C GLY A 219 -9.27 -2.46 -3.56
N VAL A 220 -9.14 -3.69 -4.07
CA VAL A 220 -8.79 -4.84 -3.23
C VAL A 220 -7.38 -4.73 -2.63
N THR A 221 -6.41 -4.20 -3.37
CA THR A 221 -5.03 -4.02 -2.88
C THR A 221 -4.94 -3.15 -1.63
N SER A 222 -5.68 -2.03 -1.59
CA SER A 222 -5.82 -1.20 -0.39
C SER A 222 -6.48 -1.96 0.77
N GLY A 223 -7.55 -2.71 0.48
CA GLY A 223 -8.21 -3.57 1.47
C GLY A 223 -7.28 -4.63 2.07
N LEU A 224 -6.45 -5.27 1.24
CA LEU A 224 -5.44 -6.23 1.69
C LEU A 224 -4.39 -5.57 2.58
N MET A 225 -3.92 -4.36 2.23
CA MET A 225 -2.95 -3.64 3.06
C MET A 225 -3.55 -3.16 4.41
N ILE A 226 -4.85 -2.83 4.45
CA ILE A 226 -5.56 -2.56 5.71
C ILE A 226 -5.64 -3.83 6.55
N LEU A 227 -6.06 -4.96 5.96
CA LEU A 227 -6.16 -6.25 6.66
C LEU A 227 -4.80 -6.69 7.18
N GLU A 228 -3.75 -6.60 6.35
CA GLU A 228 -2.37 -6.87 6.71
C GLU A 228 -1.94 -6.03 7.91
N THR A 229 -2.16 -4.72 7.84
CA THR A 229 -1.78 -3.78 8.90
C THR A 229 -2.49 -4.09 10.20
N LEU A 230 -3.80 -4.35 10.16
CA LEU A 230 -4.63 -4.58 11.34
C LEU A 230 -4.43 -5.97 11.94
N PHE A 231 -4.28 -7.03 11.13
CA PHE A 231 -4.40 -8.42 11.60
C PHE A 231 -3.17 -9.29 11.43
N LEU A 232 -2.36 -9.07 10.39
CA LEU A 232 -1.30 -10.03 10.01
C LEU A 232 0.11 -9.54 10.36
N ASN A 233 0.26 -8.23 10.60
CA ASN A 233 1.53 -7.57 10.88
C ASN A 233 1.53 -6.91 12.26
N SER A 234 2.56 -7.18 13.07
CA SER A 234 2.76 -6.55 14.40
C SER A 234 3.83 -5.44 14.42
N THR A 235 4.26 -4.96 13.26
CA THR A 235 5.26 -3.90 13.11
C THR A 235 4.74 -2.59 13.69
N LYS A 236 5.49 -2.04 14.66
CA LYS A 236 5.18 -0.78 15.33
C LYS A 236 5.45 0.44 14.45
N ARG A 237 4.94 1.60 14.88
CA ARG A 237 5.27 2.88 14.25
C ARG A 237 6.80 3.08 14.19
N PRO A 238 7.36 3.52 13.06
CA PRO A 238 8.79 3.76 12.96
C PRO A 238 9.20 4.94 13.84
N ILE A 239 10.35 4.85 14.48
CA ILE A 239 10.90 5.90 15.35
C ILE A 239 11.18 7.18 14.53
N ALA A 240 11.65 7.03 13.29
CA ALA A 240 11.98 8.13 12.40
C ALA A 240 10.81 8.48 11.46
N LEU A 241 9.69 8.97 12.01
CA LEU A 241 8.49 9.33 11.22
C LEU A 241 8.81 10.32 10.09
N GLY A 242 9.56 11.39 10.37
CA GLY A 242 9.89 12.41 9.36
C GLY A 242 10.63 11.84 8.14
N SER A 243 11.52 10.87 8.36
CA SER A 243 12.23 10.21 7.26
C SER A 243 11.30 9.33 6.40
N HIS A 244 10.23 8.78 6.97
CA HIS A 244 9.23 8.03 6.20
C HIS A 244 8.34 8.98 5.40
N PHE A 245 7.89 10.11 5.99
CA PHE A 245 7.16 11.15 5.27
C PHE A 245 7.94 11.65 4.05
N LEU A 246 9.21 12.02 4.24
CA LEU A 246 10.07 12.44 3.12
C LEU A 246 10.34 11.30 2.14
N GLY A 247 10.51 10.07 2.63
CA GLY A 247 10.75 8.89 1.81
C GLY A 247 9.58 8.57 0.87
N VAL A 248 8.33 8.61 1.35
CA VAL A 248 7.15 8.36 0.51
C VAL A 248 6.91 9.49 -0.49
N MET A 249 7.17 10.75 -0.10
CA MET A 249 7.12 11.88 -1.02
C MET A 249 8.18 11.77 -2.12
N PHE A 250 9.42 11.43 -1.74
CA PHE A 250 10.51 11.22 -2.69
C PHE A 250 10.18 10.11 -3.68
N LEU A 251 9.66 8.97 -3.20
CA LEU A 251 9.26 7.85 -4.06
C LEU A 251 8.07 8.21 -4.97
N SER A 252 7.14 9.04 -4.50
CA SER A 252 6.05 9.56 -5.34
C SER A 252 6.56 10.48 -6.45
N GLY A 253 7.51 11.37 -6.14
CA GLY A 253 8.20 12.18 -7.14
C GLY A 253 9.02 11.34 -8.12
N LEU A 254 9.66 10.27 -7.63
CA LEU A 254 10.39 9.32 -8.48
C LEU A 254 9.44 8.59 -9.45
N TYR A 255 8.23 8.25 -9.01
CA TYR A 255 7.21 7.72 -9.91
C TYR A 255 6.82 8.74 -10.99
N LEU A 256 6.65 10.02 -10.67
CA LEU A 256 6.36 11.04 -11.69
C LEU A 256 7.48 11.14 -12.74
N ALA A 257 8.74 11.07 -12.30
CA ALA A 257 9.89 10.99 -13.21
C ALA A 257 9.85 9.71 -14.07
N TRP A 258 9.45 8.57 -13.49
CA TRP A 258 9.27 7.31 -14.21
C TRP A 258 8.14 7.39 -15.25
N ALA A 259 7.02 8.03 -14.89
CA ALA A 259 5.89 8.27 -15.78
C ALA A 259 6.26 9.19 -16.95
N ALA A 260 7.11 10.20 -16.72
CA ALA A 260 7.65 11.06 -17.78
C ALA A 260 8.57 10.27 -18.74
N VAL A 261 9.41 9.36 -18.22
CA VAL A 261 10.18 8.43 -19.06
C VAL A 261 9.25 7.54 -19.88
N GLY A 262 8.18 7.03 -19.26
CA GLY A 262 7.15 6.26 -19.94
C GLY A 262 6.54 7.01 -21.11
N GLN A 263 6.10 8.25 -20.89
CA GLN A 263 5.54 9.08 -21.96
C GLN A 263 6.55 9.31 -23.10
N SER A 264 7.84 9.49 -22.80
CA SER A 264 8.86 9.65 -23.85
C SER A 264 9.06 8.39 -24.71
N LEU A 265 8.68 7.22 -24.19
CA LEU A 265 8.85 5.92 -24.87
C LEU A 265 7.57 5.40 -25.53
N THR A 266 6.40 5.76 -25.00
CA THR A 266 5.11 5.23 -25.44
C THR A 266 4.16 6.28 -25.98
N GLU A 267 4.53 7.56 -25.92
CA GLU A 267 3.73 8.73 -26.33
C GLU A 267 2.38 8.88 -25.60
N VAL A 268 2.18 8.12 -24.52
CA VAL A 268 0.93 8.11 -23.75
C VAL A 268 1.24 8.36 -22.28
N TYR A 269 0.49 9.28 -21.66
CA TYR A 269 0.59 9.56 -20.24
C TYR A 269 -0.12 8.50 -19.37
N PRO A 270 0.47 8.04 -18.24
CA PRO A 270 -0.19 7.11 -17.33
C PRO A 270 -1.46 7.66 -16.68
N PHE A 271 -1.58 8.99 -16.58
CA PHE A 271 -2.74 9.68 -16.05
C PHE A 271 -3.14 10.81 -16.98
N PHE A 272 -4.45 11.00 -17.17
CA PHE A 272 -5.01 12.09 -17.98
C PHE A 272 -4.52 13.47 -17.50
N TRP A 273 -4.40 13.66 -16.18
CA TRP A 273 -3.99 14.94 -15.60
C TRP A 273 -2.50 15.28 -15.78
N MET A 274 -1.72 14.39 -16.38
CA MET A 274 -0.34 14.66 -16.80
C MET A 274 -0.25 15.22 -18.22
N ASP A 275 -1.34 15.14 -18.99
CA ASP A 275 -1.42 15.65 -20.35
C ASP A 275 -1.84 17.12 -20.36
N GLU A 276 -1.01 17.97 -20.98
CA GLU A 276 -1.30 19.40 -21.12
C GLU A 276 -2.50 19.63 -22.05
N GLU A 277 -2.68 18.80 -23.08
CA GLU A 277 -3.77 18.96 -24.03
C GLU A 277 -5.12 18.63 -23.40
N GLU A 278 -5.15 17.63 -22.50
CA GLU A 278 -6.35 17.22 -21.78
C GLU A 278 -6.74 18.22 -20.68
N VAL A 279 -5.76 18.72 -19.92
CA VAL A 279 -6.01 19.63 -18.78
C VAL A 279 -6.04 21.10 -19.21
N GLY A 280 -5.47 21.43 -20.37
CA GLY A 280 -5.50 22.76 -20.99
C GLY A 280 -4.42 23.75 -20.50
N SER A 281 -3.56 23.38 -19.54
CA SER A 281 -2.50 24.27 -19.03
C SER A 281 -1.37 23.52 -18.31
N LYS A 282 -0.13 24.00 -18.49
CA LYS A 282 1.07 23.52 -17.78
C LYS A 282 1.01 23.76 -16.28
N GLU A 283 0.42 24.89 -15.87
CA GLU A 283 0.22 25.24 -14.47
C GLU A 283 -0.71 24.22 -13.80
N ALA A 284 -1.76 23.78 -14.48
CA ALA A 284 -2.69 22.77 -13.97
C ALA A 284 -2.03 21.40 -13.87
N VAL A 285 -1.29 20.94 -14.89
CA VAL A 285 -0.48 19.71 -14.83
C VAL A 285 0.50 19.75 -13.65
N THR A 286 1.16 20.90 -13.44
CA THR A 286 2.07 21.10 -12.31
C THR A 286 1.34 21.00 -10.97
N ALA A 287 0.15 21.58 -10.86
CA ALA A 287 -0.67 21.50 -9.65
C ALA A 287 -1.11 20.06 -9.35
N TYR A 288 -1.51 19.28 -10.35
CA TYR A 288 -1.83 17.85 -10.18
C TYR A 288 -0.62 17.02 -9.75
N CYS A 289 0.55 17.25 -10.35
CA CYS A 289 1.80 16.61 -9.94
C CYS A 289 2.14 16.91 -8.46
N ILE A 290 2.00 18.18 -8.04
CA ILE A 290 2.18 18.59 -6.65
C ILE A 290 1.17 17.88 -5.75
N ALA A 291 -0.12 17.87 -6.13
CA ALA A 291 -1.17 17.21 -5.38
C ALA A 291 -0.90 15.70 -5.23
N PHE A 292 -0.43 15.03 -6.29
CA PHE A 292 -0.05 13.62 -6.24
C PHE A 292 1.06 13.36 -5.21
N VAL A 293 2.13 14.18 -5.19
CA VAL A 293 3.20 14.03 -4.21
C VAL A 293 2.71 14.29 -2.79
N PHE A 294 1.86 15.30 -2.58
CA PHE A 294 1.27 15.63 -1.27
C PHE A 294 0.13 14.70 -0.84
N LEU A 295 -0.44 13.89 -1.74
CA LEU A 295 -1.36 12.82 -1.38
C LEU A 295 -0.63 11.71 -0.61
N SER A 296 0.64 11.46 -0.91
CA SER A 296 1.43 10.43 -0.24
C SER A 296 1.57 10.60 1.29
N PRO A 297 1.90 11.78 1.87
CA PRO A 297 1.92 11.97 3.32
C PRO A 297 0.52 11.90 3.95
N ILE A 298 -0.54 12.27 3.24
CA ILE A 298 -1.93 12.12 3.71
C ILE A 298 -2.26 10.63 3.86
N MET A 299 -1.97 9.82 2.85
CA MET A 299 -2.17 8.37 2.88
C MET A 299 -1.25 7.68 3.89
N TYR A 300 -0.05 8.21 4.11
CA TYR A 300 0.83 7.71 5.17
C TYR A 300 0.25 7.98 6.56
N THR A 301 -0.38 9.14 6.76
CA THR A 301 -1.09 9.45 8.01
C THR A 301 -2.26 8.49 8.23
N LEU A 302 -3.01 8.15 7.16
CA LEU A 302 -4.05 7.13 7.22
C LEU A 302 -3.50 5.76 7.65
N LEU A 303 -2.36 5.32 7.08
CA LEU A 303 -1.66 4.10 7.49
C LEU A 303 -1.29 4.11 8.98
N LEU A 304 -0.72 5.22 9.47
CA LEU A 304 -0.40 5.39 10.89
C LEU A 304 -1.65 5.35 11.78
N GLY A 305 -2.80 5.80 11.26
CA GLY A 305 -4.12 5.65 11.88
C GLY A 305 -4.47 4.18 12.11
N PHE A 306 -4.39 3.34 11.07
CA PHE A 306 -4.65 1.89 11.18
C PHE A 306 -3.67 1.21 12.15
N VAL A 307 -2.38 1.55 12.10
CA VAL A 307 -1.38 1.06 13.07
C VAL A 307 -1.77 1.43 14.50
N GLY A 308 -2.24 2.67 14.72
CA GLY A 308 -2.73 3.13 16.03
C GLY A 308 -3.96 2.39 16.52
N ILE A 309 -4.95 2.18 15.65
CA ILE A 309 -6.17 1.43 15.96
C ILE A 309 -5.79 0.03 16.44
N ARG A 310 -4.96 -0.68 15.67
CA ARG A 310 -4.48 -2.01 16.03
C ARG A 310 -3.76 -2.02 17.38
N GLU A 311 -2.77 -1.15 17.57
CA GLU A 311 -2.01 -1.07 18.82
C GLU A 311 -2.92 -0.81 20.04
N GLY A 312 -3.93 0.06 19.88
CA GLY A 312 -4.92 0.32 20.91
C GLY A 312 -5.80 -0.90 21.23
N LEU A 313 -6.27 -1.61 20.21
CA LEU A 313 -7.09 -2.82 20.38
C LEU A 313 -6.30 -3.96 21.03
N THR A 314 -5.06 -4.20 20.60
CA THR A 314 -4.22 -5.29 21.12
C THR A 314 -3.79 -5.05 22.55
N ARG A 315 -3.52 -3.79 22.95
CA ARG A 315 -3.20 -3.44 24.34
C ARG A 315 -4.41 -3.68 25.26
N THR A 316 -5.58 -3.22 24.85
CA THR A 316 -6.82 -3.37 25.63
C THR A 316 -7.16 -4.84 25.89
N LEU A 317 -6.93 -5.71 24.90
CA LEU A 317 -7.14 -7.16 25.06
C LEU A 317 -6.11 -7.81 25.99
N SER A 318 -4.83 -7.39 25.90
CA SER A 318 -3.79 -7.86 26.80
C SER A 318 -4.09 -7.51 28.26
N ASP A 319 -4.52 -6.27 28.52
CA ASP A 319 -4.86 -5.80 29.87
C ASP A 319 -6.06 -6.56 30.45
N ARG A 320 -7.07 -6.87 29.62
CA ARG A 320 -8.24 -7.69 30.01
C ARG A 320 -7.88 -9.15 30.28
N GLY A 321 -6.97 -9.73 29.50
CA GLY A 321 -6.50 -11.11 29.71
C GLY A 321 -5.61 -11.27 30.94
N GLY A 322 -4.86 -10.22 31.31
CA GLY A 322 -4.04 -10.19 32.53
C GLY A 322 -4.87 -10.08 33.81
N GLY A 323 -5.90 -9.21 33.81
CA GLY A 323 -6.76 -9.02 34.99
C GLY A 323 -7.56 -10.27 35.40
N VAL A 324 -7.94 -11.11 34.45
CA VAL A 324 -8.66 -12.38 34.75
C VAL A 324 -7.74 -13.44 35.37
N ARG A 325 -6.42 -13.33 35.20
CA ARG A 325 -5.44 -14.30 35.68
C ARG A 325 -4.92 -13.98 37.09
N GLU A 326 -5.16 -12.79 37.62
CA GLU A 326 -4.83 -12.42 39.00
C GLU A 326 -5.97 -12.70 40.00
N GLU A 327 -7.17 -13.07 39.54
CA GLU A 327 -8.33 -13.39 40.39
C GLU A 327 -8.63 -14.90 40.55
N LEU A 328 -7.70 -15.79 40.14
CA LEU A 328 -7.78 -17.25 40.31
C LEU A 328 -6.56 -17.78 41.07
#